data_AF-A0ABD2LZ09-F1
#
_entry.id   AF-A0ABD2LZ09-F1
#
_cell.length_a   1.000
_cell.length_b   1.000
_cell.length_c   1.000
_cell.angle_alpha   90.00
_cell.angle_beta   90.00
_cell.angle_gamma   90.00
#
_symmetry.space_group_name_H-M   'P 1'
#
loop_
_entity.id
_entity.type
_entity.pdbx_description
1 polymer ?
#
loop_
_entity_poly.entity_id
_entity_poly.type
_entity_poly.pdbx_seq_one_letter_code
_entity_poly.pdbx_strand_id
1 'polypeptide(L)'
;MSSNSIGSPNCFFHPTAEQAAAEEVDKYEVFSWHGDLSDQLAAQFLVTDQQRLKECREKLANSELRETKLLCKNGELNAENKALKAEMEKQKLMTESNELKAKVVKMEQEKQQQLDKKYVSVDVFNSLVERIKQLENQLKQNKEEGKKTEEKQQKESVGQHKLDGKYAVVDKNNVLVTSSGDLSPPAVVSAKIEKEMPNSKQQNGWDAKVCHKDIEIIGEKQLTINCKANRFGWRAVFAKFPITNFCRPGIFYFEMKVIKLESFATIGFATKEVPLDGSIGQILNSYGYRSDGSFGCNGISRPCKMPFGQVQMSSLFGFPSPLSADEAMAYKMSAFSTGDVVGCGIFLDTQQIFLTKNGQRMDYSSFFIQTPANFLNSLFPCVSLWAGDKIEANFGPNFKFNLATL
;
A
#
# COMPACT_ATOMS: atom_id res chain seq x y z
N MET A 1 -40.75 -9.85 33.10
CA MET A 1 -40.27 -8.78 34.00
C MET A 1 -39.18 -8.05 33.22
N SER A 2 -39.26 -6.81 32.77
CA SER A 2 -40.16 -5.68 32.99
C SER A 2 -40.23 -4.89 31.67
N SER A 3 -41.43 -4.44 31.32
CA SER A 3 -41.73 -3.51 30.24
C SER A 3 -41.31 -2.09 30.61
N ASN A 4 -40.68 -1.35 29.70
CA ASN A 4 -40.70 0.11 29.71
C ASN A 4 -40.85 0.63 28.28
N SER A 5 -42.10 0.94 27.95
CA SER A 5 -42.52 1.69 26.78
C SER A 5 -42.12 3.16 26.94
N ILE A 6 -41.41 3.69 25.94
CA ILE A 6 -41.16 5.12 25.78
C ILE A 6 -42.47 5.76 25.32
N GLY A 7 -43.16 6.43 26.26
CA GLY A 7 -44.37 7.20 25.99
C GLY A 7 -44.02 8.58 25.42
N SER A 8 -44.64 8.91 24.29
CA SER A 8 -44.70 10.25 23.71
C SER A 8 -45.23 11.26 24.75
N PRO A 9 -44.65 12.48 24.85
CA PRO A 9 -45.24 13.50 25.71
C PRO A 9 -46.51 14.04 25.07
N ASN A 10 -47.61 13.89 25.81
CA ASN A 10 -48.93 14.44 25.53
C ASN A 10 -48.85 15.94 25.21
N CYS A 11 -49.42 16.32 24.07
CA CYS A 11 -49.83 17.69 23.78
C CYS A 11 -50.97 18.06 24.76
N PHE A 12 -50.62 18.63 25.92
CA PHE A 12 -51.58 19.32 26.76
C PHE A 12 -51.80 20.71 26.17
N PHE A 13 -52.99 20.92 25.60
CA PHE A 13 -53.52 22.23 25.29
C PHE A 13 -53.54 23.07 26.58
N HIS A 14 -52.64 24.05 26.66
CA HIS A 14 -52.80 25.15 27.60
C HIS A 14 -53.96 26.04 27.12
N PRO A 15 -54.89 26.44 27.99
CA PRO A 15 -55.90 27.43 27.62
C PRO A 15 -55.16 28.74 27.30
N THR A 16 -55.45 29.29 26.13
CA THR A 16 -54.96 30.60 25.72
C THR A 16 -55.43 31.63 26.74
N ALA A 17 -54.58 32.64 27.01
CA ALA A 17 -54.83 33.76 27.94
C ALA A 17 -56.13 34.56 27.65
N GLU A 18 -56.85 34.20 26.61
CA GLU A 18 -58.16 34.72 26.19
C GLU A 18 -59.31 34.20 27.07
N GLN A 19 -59.19 33.02 27.70
CA GLN A 19 -60.26 32.45 28.52
C GLN A 19 -60.25 32.92 29.99
N ALA A 20 -59.14 33.48 30.49
CA ALA A 20 -59.07 34.04 31.84
C ALA A 20 -59.64 35.47 31.95
N ALA A 21 -59.84 36.15 30.82
CA ALA A 21 -60.39 37.51 30.78
C ALA A 21 -61.93 37.56 30.72
N ALA A 22 -62.60 36.42 30.56
CA ALA A 22 -64.05 36.36 30.34
C ALA A 22 -64.88 36.20 31.63
N GLU A 23 -64.25 35.99 32.79
CA GLU A 23 -64.98 35.71 34.06
C GLU A 23 -65.06 36.89 35.04
N GLU A 24 -64.60 38.09 34.67
CA GLU A 24 -64.61 39.26 35.58
C GLU A 24 -65.44 40.46 35.10
N VAL A 25 -66.38 40.26 34.15
CA VAL A 25 -67.17 41.37 33.54
C VAL A 25 -68.61 41.47 34.06
N ASP A 26 -69.05 40.61 34.98
CA ASP A 26 -70.48 40.55 35.39
C ASP A 26 -70.81 41.23 36.74
N LYS A 27 -70.04 42.24 37.17
CA LYS A 27 -70.29 42.91 38.45
C LYS A 27 -70.06 44.43 38.45
N TYR A 28 -70.67 45.17 37.54
CA TYR A 28 -70.87 46.60 37.77
C TYR A 28 -72.27 47.04 37.36
N GLU A 29 -73.11 47.24 38.38
CA GLU A 29 -74.43 47.88 38.28
C GLU A 29 -74.30 49.28 37.67
N VAL A 30 -75.27 49.58 36.80
CA VAL A 30 -75.46 50.86 36.11
C VAL A 30 -75.72 51.97 37.14
N PHE A 31 -74.75 52.85 37.34
CA PHE A 31 -74.96 54.17 37.95
C PHE A 31 -74.78 55.25 36.87
N SER A 32 -75.87 55.95 36.55
CA SER A 32 -75.86 57.10 35.65
C SER A 32 -75.11 58.27 36.29
N TRP A 33 -73.92 58.59 35.77
CA TRP A 33 -73.17 59.81 36.10
C TRP A 33 -72.88 60.61 34.83
N HIS A 34 -72.75 61.93 35.01
CA HIS A 34 -72.69 62.95 33.98
C HIS A 34 -71.58 62.69 32.95
N GLY A 35 -71.90 62.87 31.66
CA GLY A 35 -71.09 62.44 30.51
C GLY A 35 -69.63 62.91 30.49
N ASP A 36 -69.30 64.06 31.07
CA ASP A 36 -67.92 64.59 31.03
C ASP A 36 -66.94 63.92 32.03
N LEU A 37 -67.42 63.40 33.17
CA LEU A 37 -66.56 62.72 34.14
C LEU A 37 -66.28 61.26 33.75
N SER A 38 -67.25 60.61 33.10
CA SER A 38 -67.13 59.24 32.62
C SER A 38 -66.03 59.12 31.56
N ASP A 39 -65.98 60.06 30.62
CA ASP A 39 -65.01 60.05 29.52
C ASP A 39 -63.59 60.38 30.00
N GLN A 40 -63.44 61.27 31.00
CA GLN A 40 -62.15 61.56 31.61
C GLN A 40 -61.60 60.36 32.41
N LEU A 41 -62.46 59.66 33.15
CA LEU A 41 -62.07 58.47 33.91
C LEU A 41 -61.69 57.33 32.95
N ALA A 42 -62.48 57.11 31.89
CA ALA A 42 -62.19 56.14 30.85
C ALA A 42 -60.85 56.42 30.14
N ALA A 43 -60.57 57.70 29.82
CA ALA A 43 -59.28 58.09 29.25
C ALA A 43 -58.10 57.82 30.19
N GLN A 44 -58.27 58.04 31.50
CA GLN A 44 -57.24 57.78 32.51
C GLN A 44 -56.97 56.27 32.69
N PHE A 45 -58.00 55.43 32.65
CA PHE A 45 -57.86 53.98 32.61
C PHE A 45 -57.11 53.51 31.35
N LEU A 46 -57.46 54.06 30.18
CA LEU A 46 -56.82 53.71 28.91
C LEU A 46 -55.33 54.05 28.90
N VAL A 47 -54.94 55.20 29.45
CA VAL A 47 -53.53 55.61 29.59
C VAL A 47 -52.78 54.67 30.55
N THR A 48 -53.41 54.28 31.65
CA THR A 48 -52.83 53.37 32.65
C THR A 48 -52.62 51.98 32.06
N ASP A 49 -53.58 51.46 31.30
CA ASP A 49 -53.47 50.15 30.64
C ASP A 49 -52.44 50.17 29.51
N GLN A 50 -52.34 51.26 28.75
CA GLN A 50 -51.26 51.42 27.77
C GLN A 50 -49.87 51.42 28.43
N GLN A 51 -49.74 52.00 29.62
CA GLN A 51 -48.48 51.99 30.37
C GLN A 51 -48.14 50.58 30.90
N ARG A 52 -49.13 49.87 31.44
CA ARG A 52 -48.98 48.45 31.85
C ARG A 52 -48.61 47.54 30.68
N LEU A 53 -49.22 47.74 29.52
CA LEU A 53 -48.90 46.99 28.30
C LEU A 53 -47.47 47.26 27.82
N LYS A 54 -46.97 48.49 27.93
CA LYS A 54 -45.56 48.81 27.63
C LYS A 54 -44.61 48.08 28.57
N GLU A 55 -44.86 48.12 29.87
CA GLU A 55 -44.04 47.41 30.86
C GLU A 55 -44.05 45.88 30.65
N CYS A 56 -45.20 45.30 30.32
CA CYS A 56 -45.31 43.87 29.99
C CYS A 56 -44.50 43.52 28.74
N ARG A 57 -44.56 44.34 27.68
CA ARG A 57 -43.76 44.13 26.46
C ARG A 57 -42.26 44.21 26.72
N GLU A 58 -41.81 45.17 27.55
CA GLU A 58 -40.40 45.28 27.93
C GLU A 58 -39.92 44.08 28.75
N LYS A 59 -40.74 43.58 29.68
CA LYS A 59 -40.44 42.37 30.45
C LYS A 59 -40.34 41.14 29.55
N LEU A 60 -41.24 41.00 28.57
CA LEU A 60 -41.22 39.91 27.60
C LEU A 60 -39.96 39.96 26.73
N ALA A 61 -39.64 41.12 26.16
CA ALA A 61 -38.44 41.32 25.34
C ALA A 61 -37.15 41.03 26.13
N ASN A 62 -37.09 41.42 27.40
CA ASN A 62 -35.97 41.11 28.29
C ASN A 62 -35.85 39.61 28.61
N SER A 63 -36.98 38.90 28.69
CA SER A 63 -36.99 37.44 28.88
C SER A 63 -36.46 36.72 27.63
N GLU A 64 -36.95 37.08 26.44
CA GLU A 64 -36.49 36.54 25.17
C GLU A 64 -34.98 36.81 24.94
N LEU A 65 -34.52 38.01 25.32
CA LEU A 65 -33.09 38.35 25.27
C LEU A 65 -32.25 37.50 26.22
N ARG A 66 -32.79 37.08 27.37
CA ARG A 66 -32.09 36.18 28.30
C ARG A 66 -32.03 34.76 27.76
N GLU A 67 -33.12 34.26 27.19
CA GLU A 67 -33.18 32.92 26.59
C GLU A 67 -32.22 32.80 25.40
N THR A 68 -32.21 33.79 24.50
CA THR A 68 -31.27 33.81 23.36
C THR A 68 -29.82 33.83 23.80
N LYS A 69 -29.48 34.60 24.84
CA LYS A 69 -28.12 34.60 25.44
C LYS A 69 -27.74 33.24 26.02
N LEU A 70 -28.66 32.56 26.70
CA LEU A 70 -28.43 31.22 27.23
C LEU A 70 -28.23 30.18 26.12
N LEU A 71 -29.01 30.27 25.04
CA LEU A 71 -28.86 29.41 23.87
C LEU A 71 -27.50 29.59 23.18
N CYS A 72 -27.05 30.83 22.98
CA CYS A 72 -25.73 31.11 22.43
C CYS A 72 -24.62 30.52 23.30
N LYS A 73 -24.68 30.75 24.61
CA LYS A 73 -23.68 30.24 25.57
C LYS A 73 -23.65 28.71 25.63
N ASN A 74 -24.81 28.05 25.50
CA ASN A 74 -24.88 26.59 25.43
C ASN A 74 -24.31 26.06 24.11
N GLY A 75 -24.47 26.79 23.01
CA GLY A 75 -23.81 26.50 21.74
C GLY A 75 -22.28 26.55 21.84
N GLU A 76 -21.74 27.60 22.47
CA GLU A 76 -20.30 27.75 22.73
C GLU A 76 -19.75 26.60 23.58
N LEU A 77 -20.40 26.29 24.70
CA LEU A 77 -20.01 25.18 25.58
C LEU A 77 -20.05 23.82 24.86
N ASN A 78 -21.04 23.60 23.99
CA ASN A 78 -21.11 22.36 23.19
C ASN A 78 -19.96 22.26 22.18
N ALA A 79 -19.58 23.38 21.56
CA ALA A 79 -18.44 23.44 20.65
C ALA A 79 -17.13 23.17 21.39
N GLU A 80 -16.92 23.78 22.56
CA GLU A 80 -15.75 23.55 23.43
C GLU A 80 -15.66 22.10 23.89
N ASN A 81 -16.76 21.51 24.37
CA ASN A 81 -16.81 20.10 24.77
C ASN A 81 -16.48 19.15 23.62
N LYS A 82 -16.94 19.47 22.40
CA LYS A 82 -16.62 18.68 21.20
C LYS A 82 -15.12 18.78 20.87
N ALA A 83 -14.54 19.98 20.97
CA ALA A 83 -13.12 20.19 20.74
C ALA A 83 -12.26 19.47 21.79
N LEU A 84 -12.64 19.55 23.07
CA LEU A 84 -11.92 18.92 24.17
C LEU A 84 -11.95 17.39 24.07
N LYS A 85 -13.09 16.81 23.64
CA LYS A 85 -13.21 15.37 23.36
C LYS A 85 -12.29 14.93 22.22
N ALA A 86 -12.20 15.72 21.14
CA ALA A 86 -11.30 15.42 20.03
C ALA A 86 -9.81 15.50 20.45
N GLU A 87 -9.46 16.47 21.31
CA GLU A 87 -8.08 16.59 21.81
C GLU A 87 -7.71 15.44 22.76
N MET A 88 -8.64 15.00 23.63
CA MET A 88 -8.42 13.80 24.46
C MET A 88 -8.18 12.54 23.61
N GLU A 89 -8.94 12.36 22.54
CA GLU A 89 -8.77 11.22 21.62
C GLU A 89 -7.41 11.27 20.91
N LYS A 90 -7.00 12.46 20.47
CA LYS A 90 -5.68 12.69 19.88
C LYS A 90 -4.55 12.39 20.86
N GLN A 91 -4.68 12.79 22.13
CA GLN A 91 -3.68 12.47 23.16
C GLN A 91 -3.58 10.96 23.40
N LYS A 92 -4.71 10.24 23.43
CA LYS A 92 -4.73 8.78 23.57
C LYS A 92 -4.04 8.08 22.39
N LEU A 93 -4.31 8.52 21.16
CA LEU A 93 -3.63 8.01 19.97
C LEU A 93 -2.13 8.30 19.99
N MET A 94 -1.72 9.46 20.52
CA MET A 94 -0.31 9.80 20.65
C MET A 94 0.42 8.86 21.64
N THR A 95 -0.20 8.55 22.78
CA THR A 95 0.38 7.62 23.75
C THR A 95 0.50 6.21 23.17
N GLU A 96 -0.53 5.71 22.48
CA GLU A 96 -0.50 4.40 21.82
C GLU A 96 0.57 4.34 20.70
N SER A 97 0.69 5.41 19.91
CA SER A 97 1.75 5.53 18.89
C SER A 97 3.14 5.50 19.51
N ASN A 98 3.36 6.18 20.65
CA ASN A 98 4.67 6.19 21.31
C ASN A 98 5.03 4.81 21.88
N GLU A 99 4.06 4.08 22.43
CA GLU A 99 4.26 2.69 22.87
C GLU A 99 4.58 1.75 21.70
N LEU A 100 3.90 1.89 20.56
CA LEU A 100 4.18 1.10 19.36
C LEU A 100 5.57 1.40 18.81
N LYS A 101 5.99 2.67 18.77
CA LYS A 101 7.35 3.05 18.37
C LYS A 101 8.40 2.40 19.26
N ALA A 102 8.20 2.38 20.58
CA ALA A 102 9.12 1.70 21.50
C ALA A 102 9.22 0.19 21.23
N LYS A 103 8.09 -0.47 20.91
CA LYS A 103 8.08 -1.89 20.53
C LYS A 103 8.82 -2.16 19.22
N VAL A 104 8.65 -1.30 18.20
CA VAL A 104 9.35 -1.43 16.92
C VAL A 104 10.86 -1.32 17.10
N VAL A 105 11.34 -0.33 17.87
CA VAL A 105 12.77 -0.18 18.17
C VAL A 105 13.33 -1.43 18.85
N LYS A 106 12.59 -2.02 19.79
CA LYS A 106 13.01 -3.26 20.46
C LYS A 106 13.10 -4.44 19.48
N MET A 107 12.11 -4.61 18.59
CA MET A 107 12.16 -5.65 17.55
C MET A 107 13.31 -5.44 16.57
N GLU A 108 13.61 -4.21 16.20
CA GLU A 108 14.75 -3.85 15.34
C GLU A 108 16.08 -4.26 16.00
N GLN A 109 16.24 -3.96 17.29
CA GLN A 109 17.42 -4.33 18.07
C GLN A 109 17.58 -5.86 18.18
N GLU A 110 16.49 -6.59 18.45
CA GLU A 110 16.50 -8.06 18.51
C GLU A 110 16.87 -8.68 17.15
N LYS A 111 16.34 -8.13 16.06
CA LYS A 111 16.68 -8.56 14.69
C LYS A 111 18.16 -8.27 14.38
N GLN A 112 18.69 -7.13 14.79
CA GLN A 112 20.10 -6.79 14.59
C GLN A 112 21.01 -7.76 15.36
N GLN A 113 20.69 -8.07 16.62
CA GLN A 113 21.43 -9.07 17.40
C GLN A 113 21.41 -10.47 16.77
N GLN A 114 20.29 -10.86 16.14
CA GLN A 114 20.23 -12.12 15.38
C GLN A 114 21.10 -12.07 14.11
N LEU A 115 21.15 -10.93 13.44
CA LEU A 115 22.00 -10.70 12.26
C LEU A 115 23.48 -10.78 12.64
N ASP A 116 23.88 -10.13 13.72
CA ASP A 116 25.27 -10.11 14.21
C ASP A 116 25.73 -11.53 14.60
N LYS A 117 24.89 -12.32 15.26
CA LYS A 117 25.17 -13.75 15.56
C LYS A 117 25.38 -14.58 14.29
N LYS A 118 24.64 -14.27 13.21
CA LYS A 118 24.80 -14.94 11.92
C LYS A 118 26.08 -14.51 11.20
N TYR A 119 26.47 -13.23 11.31
CA TYR A 119 27.71 -12.71 10.73
C TYR A 119 28.97 -13.34 11.34
N VAL A 120 28.98 -13.64 12.65
CA VAL A 120 30.10 -14.38 13.29
C VAL A 120 30.32 -15.76 12.65
N SER A 121 29.26 -16.43 12.17
CA SER A 121 29.37 -17.70 11.44
C SER A 121 30.02 -17.53 10.05
N VAL A 122 29.90 -16.36 9.43
CA VAL A 122 30.49 -16.06 8.12
C VAL A 122 31.99 -15.79 8.25
N ASP A 123 32.43 -15.14 9.33
CA ASP A 123 33.86 -14.92 9.59
C ASP A 123 34.60 -16.24 9.89
N VAL A 124 33.95 -17.16 10.62
CA VAL A 124 34.48 -18.52 10.83
C VAL A 124 34.62 -19.26 9.49
N PHE A 125 33.62 -19.14 8.61
CA PHE A 125 33.67 -19.72 7.26
C PHE A 125 34.81 -19.11 6.42
N ASN A 126 34.97 -17.79 6.44
CA ASN A 126 36.06 -17.11 5.73
C ASN A 126 37.44 -17.55 6.25
N SER A 127 37.60 -17.71 7.57
CA SER A 127 38.86 -18.21 8.15
C SER A 127 39.17 -19.67 7.76
N LEU A 128 38.14 -20.51 7.64
CA LEU A 128 38.25 -21.88 7.15
C LEU A 128 38.66 -21.91 5.68
N VAL A 129 38.07 -21.04 4.85
CA VAL A 129 38.43 -20.93 3.43
C VAL A 129 39.89 -20.53 3.25
N GLU A 130 40.39 -19.59 4.05
CA GLU A 130 41.81 -19.20 4.01
C GLU A 130 42.74 -20.34 4.48
N ARG A 131 42.33 -21.10 5.50
CA ARG A 131 43.07 -22.29 5.96
C ARG A 131 43.16 -23.36 4.86
N ILE A 132 42.07 -23.58 4.11
CA ILE A 132 42.03 -24.53 2.99
C ILE A 132 43.00 -24.11 1.88
N LYS A 133 43.00 -22.84 1.48
CA LYS A 133 43.95 -22.31 0.48
C LYS A 133 45.41 -22.51 0.91
N GLN A 134 45.71 -22.29 2.18
CA GLN A 134 47.06 -22.51 2.73
C GLN A 134 47.49 -23.97 2.64
N LEU A 135 46.59 -24.90 2.99
CA LEU A 135 46.86 -26.34 2.92
C LEU A 135 47.05 -26.82 1.46
N GLU A 136 46.26 -26.30 0.51
CA GLU A 136 46.42 -26.61 -0.91
C GLU A 136 47.78 -26.16 -1.45
N ASN A 137 48.28 -25.00 -1.03
CA ASN A 137 49.59 -24.50 -1.42
C ASN A 137 50.73 -25.35 -0.83
N GLN A 138 50.61 -25.77 0.43
CA GLN A 138 51.58 -26.70 1.04
C GLN A 138 51.59 -28.05 0.32
N LEU A 139 50.43 -28.57 -0.09
CA LEU A 139 50.31 -29.81 -0.86
C LEU A 139 50.95 -29.72 -2.24
N LYS A 140 50.86 -28.56 -2.90
CA LYS A 140 51.53 -28.31 -4.18
C LYS A 140 53.05 -28.27 -4.02
N GLN A 141 53.56 -27.58 -3.00
CA GLN A 141 54.99 -27.52 -2.69
C GLN A 141 55.57 -28.91 -2.37
N ASN A 142 54.88 -29.69 -1.53
CA ASN A 142 55.32 -31.05 -1.18
C ASN A 142 55.33 -31.99 -2.40
N LYS A 143 54.41 -31.83 -3.36
CA LYS A 143 54.42 -32.60 -4.62
C LYS A 143 55.58 -32.22 -5.54
N GLU A 144 55.98 -30.95 -5.57
CA GLU A 144 57.14 -30.49 -6.35
C GLU A 144 58.47 -30.95 -5.73
N GLU A 145 58.56 -30.97 -4.40
CA GLU A 145 59.72 -31.53 -3.67
C GLU A 145 59.80 -33.05 -3.80
N GLY A 146 58.68 -33.76 -3.78
CA GLY A 146 58.60 -35.20 -4.07
C GLY A 146 59.11 -35.54 -5.47
N LYS A 147 58.67 -34.79 -6.50
CA LYS A 147 59.15 -34.96 -7.89
C LYS A 147 60.66 -34.70 -8.04
N LYS A 148 61.19 -33.68 -7.36
CA LYS A 148 62.64 -33.40 -7.35
C LYS A 148 63.46 -34.48 -6.65
N THR A 149 62.85 -35.18 -5.68
CA THR A 149 63.50 -36.27 -4.93
C THR A 149 63.46 -37.58 -5.72
N GLU A 150 62.36 -37.87 -6.43
CA GLU A 150 62.23 -38.99 -7.36
C GLU A 150 63.15 -38.86 -8.59
N GLU A 151 63.31 -37.65 -9.16
CA GLU A 151 64.28 -37.39 -10.24
C GLU A 151 65.74 -37.53 -9.79
N LYS A 152 66.02 -37.32 -8.50
CA LYS A 152 67.36 -37.52 -7.92
C LYS A 152 67.65 -39.01 -7.70
N GLN A 153 66.66 -39.78 -7.24
CA GLN A 153 66.78 -41.23 -7.05
C GLN A 153 66.81 -42.02 -8.38
N GLN A 154 66.10 -41.57 -9.43
CA GLN A 154 66.21 -42.18 -10.77
C GLN A 154 67.54 -41.90 -11.49
N LYS A 155 68.22 -40.79 -11.16
CA LYS A 155 69.55 -40.49 -11.72
C LYS A 155 70.67 -41.27 -11.03
N GLU A 156 70.48 -41.73 -9.80
CA GLU A 156 71.43 -42.59 -9.08
C GLU A 156 71.28 -44.08 -9.46
N SER A 157 70.11 -44.54 -9.90
CA SER A 157 69.87 -45.96 -10.26
C SER A 157 70.27 -46.37 -11.69
N VAL A 158 70.69 -45.44 -12.57
CA VAL A 158 71.17 -45.76 -13.93
C VAL A 158 72.68 -46.05 -13.96
N GLY A 159 73.38 -45.86 -12.84
CA GLY A 159 74.83 -45.97 -12.73
C GLY A 159 75.37 -47.23 -12.06
N GLN A 160 74.70 -48.39 -12.06
CA GLN A 160 75.36 -49.66 -11.66
C GLN A 160 74.56 -50.92 -12.09
N HIS A 161 75.20 -51.75 -12.94
CA HIS A 161 74.99 -53.19 -13.21
C HIS A 161 73.59 -53.66 -13.68
N LYS A 162 73.37 -53.97 -14.97
CA LYS A 162 73.72 -55.26 -15.64
C LYS A 162 74.25 -56.36 -14.71
N LEU A 163 73.39 -57.32 -14.35
CA LEU A 163 73.57 -58.78 -14.54
C LEU A 163 72.40 -59.58 -13.91
N ASP A 164 71.94 -60.56 -14.68
CA ASP A 164 71.32 -61.85 -14.33
C ASP A 164 69.98 -61.95 -13.54
N GLY A 165 68.97 -62.48 -14.24
CA GLY A 165 68.47 -63.83 -13.92
C GLY A 165 67.23 -64.01 -13.00
N LYS A 166 66.17 -64.56 -13.61
CA LYS A 166 65.16 -65.51 -13.08
C LYS A 166 64.00 -65.03 -12.14
N TYR A 167 62.79 -65.35 -12.63
CA TYR A 167 61.49 -65.65 -12.02
C TYR A 167 61.31 -65.65 -10.48
N ALA A 168 60.19 -65.08 -10.00
CA ALA A 168 59.15 -65.80 -9.23
C ALA A 168 57.87 -64.96 -9.02
N VAL A 169 56.72 -65.62 -9.17
CA VAL A 169 55.35 -65.24 -8.77
C VAL A 169 55.19 -65.40 -7.25
N VAL A 170 54.27 -64.67 -6.59
CA VAL A 170 53.31 -65.18 -5.57
C VAL A 170 52.42 -64.05 -4.98
N ASP A 171 51.11 -64.32 -5.03
CA ASP A 171 49.97 -63.68 -4.35
C ASP A 171 50.02 -63.76 -2.80
N LYS A 172 49.28 -62.87 -2.11
CA LYS A 172 48.14 -63.22 -1.20
C LYS A 172 47.70 -62.08 -0.25
N ASN A 173 46.49 -61.58 -0.49
CA ASN A 173 45.31 -61.43 0.39
C ASN A 173 45.42 -61.21 1.92
N ASN A 174 44.73 -60.16 2.41
CA ASN A 174 43.62 -60.14 3.42
C ASN A 174 43.41 -58.67 3.86
N VAL A 175 42.26 -57.98 3.74
CA VAL A 175 40.83 -58.19 4.09
C VAL A 175 40.53 -58.32 5.60
N LEU A 176 39.91 -57.27 6.16
CA LEU A 176 38.64 -57.20 6.94
C LEU A 176 38.56 -55.77 7.54
N VAL A 177 37.66 -54.83 7.17
CA VAL A 177 36.18 -54.75 7.24
C VAL A 177 35.62 -54.67 8.68
N THR A 178 34.88 -53.59 8.99
CA THR A 178 33.50 -53.51 9.55
C THR A 178 33.24 -52.08 10.08
N SER A 179 32.38 -51.26 9.46
CA SER A 179 30.89 -51.13 9.57
C SER A 179 30.46 -50.43 10.88
N SER A 180 29.44 -49.56 11.01
CA SER A 180 28.29 -49.12 10.19
C SER A 180 27.45 -48.18 11.09
N GLY A 181 26.58 -47.31 10.54
CA GLY A 181 25.43 -46.77 11.28
C GLY A 181 24.95 -45.37 10.86
N ASP A 182 23.94 -45.34 9.99
CA ASP A 182 23.11 -44.18 9.61
C ASP A 182 22.49 -43.45 10.81
N LEU A 183 22.39 -42.11 10.74
CA LEU A 183 21.24 -41.31 11.18
C LEU A 183 21.28 -39.90 10.53
N SER A 184 20.46 -39.67 9.50
CA SER A 184 20.02 -38.32 9.03
C SER A 184 18.60 -38.06 9.55
N PRO A 185 18.25 -36.86 10.05
CA PRO A 185 17.57 -35.81 9.23
C PRO A 185 17.80 -34.37 9.78
N PRO A 186 17.15 -33.27 9.31
CA PRO A 186 16.25 -33.08 8.16
C PRO A 186 16.67 -31.93 7.20
N ALA A 187 16.73 -32.22 5.90
CA ALA A 187 16.72 -31.21 4.83
C ALA A 187 15.30 -31.03 4.29
N VAL A 188 14.47 -30.28 5.01
CA VAL A 188 13.16 -29.75 4.56
C VAL A 188 13.04 -28.43 5.33
N VAL A 189 13.17 -27.23 4.73
CA VAL A 189 12.04 -26.48 4.13
C VAL A 189 12.48 -25.52 3.00
N SER A 190 13.77 -25.25 2.76
CA SER A 190 14.17 -24.14 1.85
C SER A 190 14.25 -24.50 0.35
N ALA A 191 14.26 -25.78 -0.03
CA ALA A 191 14.55 -26.21 -1.39
C ALA A 191 13.34 -26.19 -2.36
N LYS A 192 12.15 -25.76 -1.91
CA LYS A 192 10.94 -25.78 -2.75
C LYS A 192 10.72 -24.49 -3.57
N ILE A 193 11.51 -23.43 -3.34
CA ILE A 193 11.35 -22.13 -4.03
C ILE A 193 12.40 -21.95 -5.16
N GLU A 194 13.57 -22.59 -5.09
CA GLU A 194 14.63 -22.38 -6.10
C GLU A 194 14.44 -23.17 -7.41
N LYS A 195 13.47 -24.09 -7.49
CA LYS A 195 13.25 -24.92 -8.69
C LYS A 195 12.49 -24.24 -9.83
N GLU A 196 12.07 -22.98 -9.68
CA GLU A 196 11.33 -22.24 -10.72
C GLU A 196 12.00 -20.92 -11.15
N MET A 197 13.24 -20.63 -10.74
CA MET A 197 13.94 -19.48 -11.31
C MET A 197 14.47 -19.85 -12.71
N PRO A 198 14.16 -19.06 -13.76
CA PRO A 198 14.66 -19.36 -15.09
C PRO A 198 16.18 -19.21 -15.13
N ASN A 199 16.85 -20.20 -15.73
CA ASN A 199 18.17 -19.98 -16.32
C ASN A 199 18.08 -18.74 -17.21
N SER A 200 19.13 -17.92 -17.24
CA SER A 200 19.27 -16.60 -17.88
C SER A 200 18.88 -16.49 -19.38
N LYS A 201 18.31 -17.52 -19.99
CA LYS A 201 17.82 -17.60 -21.37
C LYS A 201 16.30 -17.50 -21.54
N GLN A 202 15.49 -17.64 -20.49
CA GLN A 202 14.02 -17.62 -20.63
C GLN A 202 13.45 -16.23 -20.29
N GLN A 203 13.00 -15.50 -21.32
CA GLN A 203 12.27 -14.24 -21.15
C GLN A 203 10.94 -14.48 -20.42
N ASN A 204 10.52 -13.54 -19.57
CA ASN A 204 9.22 -13.61 -18.88
C ASN A 204 8.07 -13.51 -19.90
N GLY A 205 6.88 -13.95 -19.48
CA GLY A 205 5.66 -13.91 -20.29
C GLY A 205 4.43 -14.02 -19.40
N TRP A 206 3.24 -13.88 -19.99
CA TRP A 206 1.99 -13.98 -19.25
C TRP A 206 1.73 -15.42 -18.76
N ASP A 207 1.26 -15.57 -17.53
CA ASP A 207 0.94 -16.86 -16.93
C ASP A 207 -0.52 -17.23 -17.21
N ALA A 208 -0.74 -18.26 -18.03
CA ALA A 208 -2.08 -18.78 -18.31
C ALA A 208 -2.80 -19.30 -17.06
N LYS A 209 -2.07 -19.66 -15.98
CA LYS A 209 -2.67 -20.11 -14.71
C LYS A 209 -3.20 -18.94 -13.86
N VAL A 210 -2.64 -17.74 -14.05
CA VAL A 210 -3.00 -16.52 -13.30
C VAL A 210 -3.50 -15.47 -14.28
N CYS A 211 -4.52 -15.87 -15.03
CA CYS A 211 -5.13 -15.11 -16.10
C CYS A 211 -6.64 -15.24 -15.99
N HIS A 212 -7.37 -14.12 -16.09
CA HIS A 212 -8.82 -14.19 -16.09
C HIS A 212 -9.32 -14.95 -17.34
N LYS A 213 -10.32 -15.83 -17.18
CA LYS A 213 -10.91 -16.68 -18.24
C LYS A 213 -11.29 -15.99 -19.56
N ASP A 214 -11.69 -14.72 -19.51
CA ASP A 214 -12.09 -13.92 -20.67
C ASP A 214 -10.90 -13.19 -21.36
N ILE A 215 -9.67 -13.38 -20.87
CA ILE A 215 -8.44 -12.96 -21.54
C ILE A 215 -7.87 -14.15 -22.30
N GLU A 216 -7.62 -13.95 -23.58
CA GLU A 216 -6.90 -14.90 -24.40
C GLU A 216 -5.44 -14.47 -24.54
N ILE A 217 -4.53 -15.35 -24.17
CA ILE A 217 -3.09 -15.19 -24.40
C ILE A 217 -2.76 -15.78 -25.77
N ILE A 218 -2.17 -14.97 -26.65
CA ILE A 218 -1.89 -15.30 -28.05
C ILE A 218 -0.39 -15.45 -28.27
N GLY A 219 -0.01 -16.49 -29.01
CA GLY A 219 1.34 -16.74 -29.49
C GLY A 219 2.19 -17.61 -28.55
N GLU A 220 3.21 -18.24 -29.12
CA GLU A 220 4.10 -19.18 -28.42
C GLU A 220 4.84 -18.54 -27.24
N LYS A 221 5.19 -17.25 -27.40
CA LYS A 221 5.90 -16.47 -26.36
C LYS A 221 4.97 -15.92 -25.27
N GLN A 222 3.65 -16.06 -25.42
CA GLN A 222 2.65 -15.61 -24.44
C GLN A 222 2.80 -14.12 -24.05
N LEU A 223 2.99 -13.25 -25.05
CA LEU A 223 3.22 -11.81 -24.86
C LEU A 223 2.02 -10.95 -25.26
N THR A 224 1.24 -11.41 -26.24
CA THR A 224 0.04 -10.71 -26.70
C THR A 224 -1.16 -11.22 -25.92
N ILE A 225 -2.01 -10.31 -25.46
CA ILE A 225 -3.27 -10.66 -24.81
C ILE A 225 -4.42 -9.88 -25.44
N ASN A 226 -5.59 -10.52 -25.48
CA ASN A 226 -6.80 -9.98 -26.05
C ASN A 226 -7.97 -10.23 -25.09
N CYS A 227 -8.67 -9.17 -24.67
CA CYS A 227 -9.84 -9.31 -23.82
C CYS A 227 -11.08 -9.54 -24.69
N LYS A 228 -11.57 -10.78 -24.72
CA LYS A 228 -12.77 -11.21 -25.48
C LYS A 228 -14.07 -11.01 -24.70
N ALA A 229 -14.03 -10.27 -23.59
CA ALA A 229 -15.19 -10.04 -22.77
C ALA A 229 -16.25 -9.23 -23.52
N ASN A 230 -17.52 -9.61 -23.37
CA ASN A 230 -18.67 -8.87 -23.89
C ASN A 230 -19.41 -8.09 -22.78
N ARG A 231 -18.82 -8.00 -21.59
CA ARG A 231 -19.40 -7.34 -20.41
C ARG A 231 -18.40 -6.36 -19.82
N PHE A 232 -18.91 -5.30 -19.23
CA PHE A 232 -18.11 -4.36 -18.44
C PHE A 232 -17.54 -5.06 -17.21
N GLY A 233 -16.21 -5.06 -17.08
CA GLY A 233 -15.50 -5.54 -15.89
C GLY A 233 -14.00 -5.62 -16.12
N TRP A 234 -13.20 -5.27 -15.12
CA TRP A 234 -11.75 -5.34 -15.21
C TRP A 234 -11.27 -6.78 -15.28
N ARG A 235 -10.21 -7.02 -16.05
CA ARG A 235 -9.65 -8.36 -16.25
C ARG A 235 -8.15 -8.31 -16.19
N ALA A 236 -7.59 -8.97 -15.19
CA ALA A 236 -6.17 -8.97 -14.94
C ALA A 236 -5.49 -10.24 -15.47
N VAL A 237 -4.22 -10.07 -15.83
CA VAL A 237 -3.29 -11.17 -16.07
C VAL A 237 -1.93 -10.82 -15.47
N PHE A 238 -1.28 -11.84 -14.92
CA PHE A 238 0.00 -11.74 -14.24
C PHE A 238 1.08 -12.43 -15.06
N ALA A 239 2.32 -11.93 -14.95
CA ALA A 239 3.47 -12.61 -15.52
C ALA A 239 3.81 -13.89 -14.72
N LYS A 240 4.54 -14.81 -15.36
CA LYS A 240 4.95 -16.09 -14.75
C LYS A 240 5.86 -15.88 -13.55
N PHE A 241 6.85 -15.00 -13.72
CA PHE A 241 7.88 -14.74 -12.72
C PHE A 241 7.68 -13.38 -12.06
N PRO A 242 8.05 -13.25 -10.77
CA PRO A 242 8.00 -11.98 -10.06
C PRO A 242 9.04 -11.01 -10.64
N ILE A 243 9.02 -9.78 -10.14
CA ILE A 243 10.06 -8.79 -10.39
C ILE A 243 11.39 -9.37 -9.89
N THR A 244 12.27 -9.75 -10.82
CA THR A 244 13.66 -10.10 -10.51
C THR A 244 14.61 -9.33 -11.42
N ASN A 245 15.92 -9.42 -11.17
CA ASN A 245 16.96 -8.57 -11.76
C ASN A 245 17.29 -8.92 -13.24
N PHE A 246 16.29 -9.02 -14.11
CA PHE A 246 16.43 -9.63 -15.44
C PHE A 246 16.96 -8.70 -16.55
N CYS A 247 17.13 -7.39 -16.31
CA CYS A 247 17.42 -6.43 -17.39
C CYS A 247 18.64 -5.52 -17.14
N ARG A 248 18.79 -4.98 -15.94
CA ARG A 248 19.94 -4.16 -15.50
C ARG A 248 20.12 -4.37 -13.99
N PRO A 249 21.35 -4.46 -13.45
CA PRO A 249 21.54 -4.58 -12.02
C PRO A 249 20.81 -3.45 -11.27
N GLY A 250 19.87 -3.81 -10.42
CA GLY A 250 19.12 -2.87 -9.58
C GLY A 250 17.87 -2.29 -10.23
N ILE A 251 17.50 -2.69 -11.46
CA ILE A 251 16.29 -2.18 -12.14
C ILE A 251 15.54 -3.34 -12.80
N PHE A 252 14.23 -3.40 -12.53
CA PHE A 252 13.29 -4.16 -13.34
C PHE A 252 12.45 -3.22 -14.18
N TYR A 253 12.20 -3.57 -15.44
CA TYR A 253 11.42 -2.76 -16.37
C TYR A 253 10.77 -3.64 -17.44
N PHE A 254 9.54 -3.31 -17.80
CA PHE A 254 8.84 -3.92 -18.94
C PHE A 254 7.97 -2.89 -19.65
N GLU A 255 7.67 -3.15 -20.92
CA GLU A 255 6.82 -2.31 -21.76
C GLU A 255 5.55 -3.05 -22.19
N MET A 256 4.51 -2.27 -22.47
CA MET A 256 3.26 -2.69 -23.06
C MET A 256 3.00 -1.81 -24.28
N LYS A 257 2.88 -2.43 -25.45
CA LYS A 257 2.38 -1.82 -26.66
C LYS A 257 0.87 -1.98 -26.72
N VAL A 258 0.15 -0.88 -26.87
CA VAL A 258 -1.30 -0.87 -26.96
C VAL A 258 -1.70 -1.13 -28.41
N ILE A 259 -2.13 -2.37 -28.72
CA ILE A 259 -2.55 -2.74 -30.08
C ILE A 259 -3.94 -2.20 -30.39
N LYS A 260 -4.85 -2.27 -29.42
CA LYS A 260 -6.22 -1.80 -29.50
C LYS A 260 -6.71 -1.40 -28.12
N LEU A 261 -7.23 -0.19 -27.98
CA LEU A 261 -7.87 0.31 -26.78
C LEU A 261 -9.23 0.88 -27.15
N GLU A 262 -10.30 0.18 -26.79
CA GLU A 262 -11.69 0.64 -26.88
C GLU A 262 -12.16 1.23 -25.56
N SER A 263 -11.55 0.79 -24.46
CA SER A 263 -12.01 1.06 -23.10
C SER A 263 -10.85 1.53 -22.21
N PHE A 264 -10.51 0.81 -21.14
CA PHE A 264 -9.43 1.17 -20.23
C PHE A 264 -8.43 0.03 -20.06
N ALA A 265 -7.16 0.39 -20.00
CA ALA A 265 -6.08 -0.53 -19.71
C ALA A 265 -5.21 0.01 -18.57
N THR A 266 -4.63 -0.89 -17.78
CA THR A 266 -3.68 -0.56 -16.71
C THR A 266 -2.42 -1.39 -16.85
N ILE A 267 -1.25 -0.78 -16.60
CA ILE A 267 0.05 -1.45 -16.50
C ILE A 267 0.65 -1.23 -15.11
N GLY A 268 1.19 -2.29 -14.49
CA GLY A 268 1.97 -2.12 -13.28
C GLY A 268 2.33 -3.41 -12.56
N PHE A 269 2.28 -3.36 -11.22
CA PHE A 269 2.77 -4.42 -10.34
C PHE A 269 1.73 -4.79 -9.29
N ALA A 270 1.56 -6.08 -9.02
CA ALA A 270 0.66 -6.54 -7.98
C ALA A 270 1.12 -7.88 -7.40
N THR A 271 0.62 -8.23 -6.23
CA THR A 271 0.81 -9.56 -5.67
C THR A 271 -0.20 -10.54 -6.25
N LYS A 272 0.14 -11.85 -6.29
CA LYS A 272 -0.76 -12.89 -6.82
C LYS A 272 -2.05 -13.07 -6.02
N GLU A 273 -2.15 -12.47 -4.83
CA GLU A 273 -3.36 -12.45 -4.00
C GLU A 273 -4.45 -11.51 -4.55
N VAL A 274 -4.07 -10.59 -5.44
CA VAL A 274 -5.01 -9.61 -6.02
C VAL A 274 -6.01 -10.33 -6.94
N PRO A 275 -7.33 -10.06 -6.79
CA PRO A 275 -8.36 -10.66 -7.63
C PRO A 275 -8.18 -10.36 -9.13
N LEU A 276 -8.48 -11.34 -9.97
CA LEU A 276 -8.37 -11.21 -11.43
C LEU A 276 -9.47 -10.35 -12.07
N ASP A 277 -10.55 -10.04 -11.35
CA ASP A 277 -11.65 -9.17 -11.81
C ASP A 277 -11.45 -7.69 -11.40
N GLY A 278 -10.21 -7.31 -11.10
CA GLY A 278 -9.85 -6.07 -10.43
C GLY A 278 -9.09 -5.05 -11.28
N SER A 279 -9.26 -3.76 -10.96
CA SER A 279 -8.39 -2.70 -11.50
C SER A 279 -7.08 -2.65 -10.71
N ILE A 280 -5.97 -3.00 -11.37
CA ILE A 280 -4.63 -2.83 -10.79
C ILE A 280 -4.41 -1.35 -10.43
N GLY A 281 -3.87 -1.10 -9.24
CA GLY A 281 -3.69 0.22 -8.63
C GLY A 281 -4.85 0.66 -7.74
N GLN A 282 -6.07 0.17 -7.98
CA GLN A 282 -7.26 0.48 -7.16
C GLN A 282 -7.58 -0.61 -6.12
N ILE A 283 -6.74 -1.66 -6.05
CA ILE A 283 -6.86 -2.74 -5.08
C ILE A 283 -5.61 -2.75 -4.19
N LEU A 284 -5.79 -3.16 -2.92
CA LEU A 284 -4.68 -3.33 -1.99
C LEU A 284 -3.58 -4.23 -2.61
N ASN A 285 -2.33 -3.96 -2.30
CA ASN A 285 -1.15 -4.67 -2.80
C ASN A 285 -0.97 -4.60 -4.34
N SER A 286 -1.50 -3.55 -4.97
CA SER A 286 -1.34 -3.31 -6.42
C SER A 286 -0.97 -1.87 -6.74
N TYR A 287 -0.20 -1.67 -7.80
CA TYR A 287 0.30 -0.40 -8.29
C TYR A 287 0.06 -0.36 -9.79
N GLY A 288 -0.63 0.66 -10.30
CA GLY A 288 -1.11 0.63 -11.67
C GLY A 288 -1.22 2.01 -12.30
N TYR A 289 -0.69 2.13 -13.51
CA TYR A 289 -0.88 3.28 -14.39
C TYR A 289 -1.97 3.00 -15.41
N ARG A 290 -3.04 3.80 -15.42
CA ARG A 290 -4.23 3.62 -16.25
C ARG A 290 -4.20 4.50 -17.50
N SER A 291 -4.88 4.05 -18.56
CA SER A 291 -4.94 4.73 -19.86
C SER A 291 -5.48 6.15 -19.82
N ASP A 292 -6.28 6.52 -18.83
CA ASP A 292 -6.79 7.90 -18.64
C ASP A 292 -5.76 8.86 -18.01
N GLY A 293 -4.58 8.37 -17.66
CA GLY A 293 -3.53 9.15 -17.01
C GLY A 293 -3.57 9.10 -15.48
N SER A 294 -4.44 8.27 -14.88
CA SER A 294 -4.46 8.09 -13.42
C SER A 294 -3.44 7.04 -12.96
N PHE A 295 -2.87 7.26 -11.78
CA PHE A 295 -2.02 6.28 -11.11
C PHE A 295 -2.68 5.86 -9.79
N GLY A 296 -2.84 4.56 -9.59
CA GLY A 296 -3.31 3.97 -8.35
C GLY A 296 -2.20 3.25 -7.60
N CYS A 297 -2.19 3.38 -6.28
CA CYS A 297 -1.28 2.64 -5.40
C CYS A 297 -1.99 2.08 -4.18
N ASN A 298 -1.83 0.78 -3.96
CA ASN A 298 -2.27 0.06 -2.77
C ASN A 298 -3.75 0.31 -2.40
N GLY A 299 -4.65 0.33 -3.39
CA GLY A 299 -6.07 0.60 -3.17
C GLY A 299 -6.46 2.09 -3.20
N ILE A 300 -5.48 2.98 -3.26
CA ILE A 300 -5.69 4.43 -3.33
C ILE A 300 -5.53 4.85 -4.79
N SER A 301 -6.65 5.10 -5.47
CA SER A 301 -6.62 5.75 -6.77
C SER A 301 -6.43 7.26 -6.58
N ARG A 302 -5.41 7.87 -7.18
CA ARG A 302 -5.39 9.33 -7.32
C ARG A 302 -6.14 9.72 -8.60
N PRO A 303 -7.34 10.32 -8.51
CA PRO A 303 -8.02 10.82 -9.70
C PRO A 303 -7.30 12.06 -10.25
N CYS A 304 -7.28 12.23 -11.57
CA CYS A 304 -6.87 13.46 -12.24
C CYS A 304 -7.92 14.60 -12.12
N LYS A 305 -8.86 14.48 -11.17
CA LYS A 305 -9.86 15.49 -10.85
C LYS A 305 -10.00 15.55 -9.34
N MET A 306 -9.59 16.66 -8.73
CA MET A 306 -10.18 17.08 -7.47
C MET A 306 -10.70 18.51 -7.64
N PRO A 307 -12.03 18.66 -7.74
CA PRO A 307 -12.72 19.64 -6.93
C PRO A 307 -13.63 18.93 -5.91
N PHE A 308 -13.36 19.25 -4.65
CA PHE A 308 -14.20 19.16 -3.45
C PHE A 308 -15.05 17.91 -3.18
N GLY A 309 -14.57 17.14 -2.20
CA GLY A 309 -15.36 16.24 -1.36
C GLY A 309 -14.42 15.70 -0.29
N GLN A 310 -14.58 16.13 0.95
CA GLN A 310 -13.70 15.82 2.07
C GLN A 310 -13.45 14.31 2.20
N VAL A 311 -12.23 13.88 1.90
CA VAL A 311 -11.62 12.72 2.53
C VAL A 311 -10.29 13.18 3.10
N GLN A 312 -10.27 13.41 4.41
CA GLN A 312 -9.03 13.51 5.16
C GLN A 312 -8.29 12.17 5.03
N MET A 313 -7.19 12.16 4.28
CA MET A 313 -6.08 11.25 4.54
C MET A 313 -4.84 12.12 4.75
N SER A 314 -4.85 12.81 5.88
CA SER A 314 -3.69 13.53 6.39
C SER A 314 -2.61 12.53 6.83
N SER A 315 -1.37 12.85 6.47
CA SER A 315 -0.15 12.66 7.26
C SER A 315 0.49 11.27 7.45
N LEU A 316 0.22 10.26 6.61
CA LEU A 316 0.98 8.99 6.68
C LEU A 316 2.17 8.86 5.72
N PHE A 317 2.32 9.75 4.73
CA PHE A 317 3.36 9.61 3.69
C PHE A 317 4.01 10.93 3.24
N GLY A 318 4.02 11.97 4.08
CA GLY A 318 4.80 13.20 3.81
C GLY A 318 4.32 14.03 2.61
N PHE A 319 3.03 13.98 2.25
CA PHE A 319 2.51 14.78 1.13
C PHE A 319 2.16 16.22 1.57
N PRO A 320 2.47 17.23 0.72
CA PRO A 320 2.09 18.62 0.97
C PRO A 320 0.57 18.83 0.91
N SER A 321 0.13 19.91 1.53
CA SER A 321 -1.23 20.45 1.65
C SER A 321 -2.07 20.38 0.35
N PRO A 322 -3.41 20.42 0.41
CA PRO A 322 -4.27 20.30 -0.77
C PRO A 322 -3.97 21.39 -1.81
N LEU A 323 -3.64 20.95 -3.02
CA LEU A 323 -3.35 21.77 -4.20
C LEU A 323 -4.64 22.36 -4.79
N SER A 324 -4.53 23.54 -5.40
CA SER A 324 -5.63 24.19 -6.14
C SER A 324 -6.05 23.39 -7.38
N ALA A 325 -7.25 23.65 -7.92
CA ALA A 325 -7.76 22.97 -9.10
C ALA A 325 -6.89 23.18 -10.35
N ASP A 326 -6.24 24.34 -10.45
CA ASP A 326 -5.31 24.67 -11.55
C ASP A 326 -3.97 23.94 -11.40
N GLU A 327 -3.48 23.75 -10.17
CA GLU A 327 -2.31 22.92 -9.88
C GLU A 327 -2.61 21.43 -10.10
N ALA A 328 -3.80 20.95 -9.75
CA ALA A 328 -4.23 19.57 -10.01
C ALA A 328 -4.27 19.23 -11.52
N MET A 329 -4.55 20.21 -12.38
CA MET A 329 -4.51 20.08 -13.84
C MET A 329 -3.08 19.84 -14.36
N ALA A 330 -2.06 20.37 -13.68
CA ALA A 330 -0.64 20.16 -14.00
C ALA A 330 -0.09 18.80 -13.56
N TYR A 331 -0.80 18.06 -12.69
CA TYR A 331 -0.42 16.72 -12.21
C TYR A 331 -1.04 15.55 -13.00
N LYS A 332 -1.67 15.82 -14.16
CA LYS A 332 -2.21 14.76 -15.01
C LYS A 332 -1.08 14.06 -15.78
N MET A 333 -0.85 12.78 -15.49
CA MET A 333 0.04 11.97 -16.34
C MET A 333 -0.53 11.88 -17.76
N SER A 334 0.35 11.79 -18.76
CA SER A 334 -0.07 11.76 -20.16
C SER A 334 -0.82 10.45 -20.49
N ALA A 335 -2.16 10.53 -20.51
CA ALA A 335 -3.06 9.47 -20.96
C ALA A 335 -2.55 8.78 -22.23
N PHE A 336 -2.72 7.46 -22.34
CA PHE A 336 -2.22 6.68 -23.47
C PHE A 336 -3.35 5.98 -24.22
N SER A 337 -3.13 5.72 -25.51
CA SER A 337 -4.14 5.21 -26.43
C SER A 337 -3.55 4.17 -27.39
N THR A 338 -4.39 3.65 -28.28
CA THR A 338 -3.99 2.72 -29.34
C THR A 338 -2.75 3.23 -30.10
N GLY A 339 -1.73 2.39 -30.20
CA GLY A 339 -0.44 2.70 -30.86
C GLY A 339 0.67 3.14 -29.91
N ASP A 340 0.34 3.58 -28.68
CA ASP A 340 1.34 3.98 -27.70
C ASP A 340 2.11 2.77 -27.14
N VAL A 341 3.37 3.02 -26.76
CA VAL A 341 4.18 2.11 -25.94
C VAL A 341 4.35 2.74 -24.57
N VAL A 342 3.88 2.06 -23.53
CA VAL A 342 4.00 2.50 -22.14
C VAL A 342 4.83 1.51 -21.35
N GLY A 343 5.70 2.02 -20.48
CA GLY A 343 6.58 1.20 -19.66
C GLY A 343 6.36 1.43 -18.17
N CYS A 344 6.62 0.38 -17.41
CA CYS A 344 6.60 0.42 -15.96
C CYS A 344 7.86 -0.25 -15.42
N GLY A 345 8.59 0.46 -14.57
CA GLY A 345 9.80 -0.03 -13.95
C GLY A 345 9.88 0.29 -12.48
N ILE A 346 10.81 -0.38 -11.80
CA ILE A 346 11.09 -0.20 -10.39
C ILE A 346 12.60 -0.22 -10.17
N PHE A 347 13.08 0.75 -9.41
CA PHE A 347 14.41 0.75 -8.83
C PHE A 347 14.40 -0.20 -7.63
N LEU A 348 15.16 -1.29 -7.66
CA LEU A 348 15.11 -2.35 -6.66
C LEU A 348 15.75 -1.94 -5.32
N ASP A 349 16.69 -0.99 -5.36
CA ASP A 349 17.37 -0.42 -4.21
C ASP A 349 16.47 0.54 -3.42
N THR A 350 15.82 1.47 -4.12
CA THR A 350 14.96 2.50 -3.53
C THR A 350 13.48 2.09 -3.47
N GLN A 351 13.11 1.00 -4.16
CA GLN A 351 11.74 0.53 -4.33
C GLN A 351 10.80 1.56 -4.96
N GLN A 352 11.36 2.46 -5.78
CA GLN A 352 10.62 3.51 -6.45
C GLN A 352 10.14 3.05 -7.83
N ILE A 353 8.84 3.19 -8.09
CA ILE A 353 8.25 2.95 -9.40
C ILE A 353 8.48 4.17 -10.31
N PHE A 354 8.88 3.92 -11.56
CA PHE A 354 8.94 4.92 -12.61
C PHE A 354 8.17 4.44 -13.84
N LEU A 355 7.67 5.40 -14.61
CA LEU A 355 6.84 5.12 -15.77
C LEU A 355 7.43 5.80 -17.00
N THR A 356 7.14 5.23 -18.16
CA THR A 356 7.59 5.78 -19.45
C THR A 356 6.44 5.75 -20.44
N LYS A 357 6.49 6.66 -21.40
CA LYS A 357 5.59 6.66 -22.55
C LYS A 357 6.39 7.01 -23.79
N ASN A 358 6.24 6.20 -24.83
CA ASN A 358 6.85 6.39 -26.13
C ASN A 358 8.37 6.64 -26.10
N GLY A 359 9.07 5.97 -25.18
CA GLY A 359 10.53 6.10 -25.04
C GLY A 359 10.99 7.31 -24.23
N GLN A 360 10.08 8.03 -23.59
CA GLN A 360 10.40 9.12 -22.67
C GLN A 360 10.00 8.76 -21.24
N ARG A 361 10.88 9.08 -20.27
CA ARG A 361 10.57 8.95 -18.84
C ARG A 361 9.54 10.01 -18.45
N MET A 362 8.51 9.61 -17.74
CA MET A 362 7.58 10.53 -17.12
C MET A 362 8.21 11.03 -15.81
N ASP A 363 8.68 12.27 -15.81
CA ASP A 363 9.34 12.88 -14.65
C ASP A 363 8.32 13.52 -13.72
N TYR A 364 7.93 12.78 -12.68
CA TYR A 364 7.09 13.28 -11.61
C TYR A 364 7.72 12.92 -10.27
N SER A 365 8.58 13.82 -9.79
CA SER A 365 9.30 13.76 -8.50
C SER A 365 8.41 13.67 -7.25
N SER A 366 7.08 13.72 -7.41
CA SER A 366 6.09 13.62 -6.33
C SER A 366 5.40 12.25 -6.23
N PHE A 367 5.70 11.30 -7.13
CA PHE A 367 5.14 9.96 -7.15
C PHE A 367 6.13 8.87 -6.74
N PHE A 368 7.09 9.20 -5.86
CA PHE A 368 7.96 8.20 -5.22
C PHE A 368 7.12 7.27 -4.33
N ILE A 369 6.53 6.26 -4.95
CA ILE A 369 5.69 5.27 -4.27
C ILE A 369 6.63 4.15 -3.90
N GLN A 370 7.14 4.26 -2.68
CA GLN A 370 7.97 3.24 -2.06
C GLN A 370 7.07 2.05 -1.71
N THR A 371 7.35 0.89 -2.29
CA THR A 371 6.66 -0.33 -1.88
C THR A 371 7.06 -0.69 -0.44
N PRO A 372 6.20 -1.34 0.36
CA PRO A 372 6.61 -1.81 1.68
C PRO A 372 7.85 -2.70 1.59
N ALA A 373 8.83 -2.45 2.45
CA ALA A 373 10.03 -3.28 2.53
C ALA A 373 9.62 -4.76 2.71
N ASN A 374 10.22 -5.64 1.91
CA ASN A 374 9.95 -7.09 1.80
C ASN A 374 8.86 -7.55 0.79
N PHE A 375 8.28 -6.65 -0.03
CA PHE A 375 7.29 -7.05 -1.06
C PHE A 375 7.84 -7.32 -2.47
N LEU A 376 9.10 -6.95 -2.77
CA LEU A 376 9.66 -7.08 -4.13
C LEU A 376 9.56 -8.50 -4.70
N ASN A 377 9.87 -9.51 -3.88
CA ASN A 377 9.82 -10.92 -4.29
C ASN A 377 8.40 -11.46 -4.48
N SER A 378 7.39 -10.70 -4.04
CA SER A 378 5.97 -11.04 -4.13
C SER A 378 5.24 -10.19 -5.18
N LEU A 379 5.90 -9.20 -5.77
CA LEU A 379 5.34 -8.38 -6.83
C LEU A 379 5.60 -9.01 -8.19
N PHE A 380 4.55 -9.06 -9.00
CA PHE A 380 4.56 -9.57 -10.35
C PHE A 380 4.17 -8.45 -11.31
N PRO A 381 4.81 -8.37 -12.49
CA PRO A 381 4.30 -7.58 -13.59
C PRO A 381 2.88 -8.03 -13.93
N CYS A 382 1.97 -7.08 -14.05
CA CYS A 382 0.57 -7.34 -14.33
C CYS A 382 -0.04 -6.22 -15.16
N VAL A 383 -1.11 -6.58 -15.86
CA VAL A 383 -1.96 -5.66 -16.61
C VAL A 383 -3.41 -5.99 -16.33
N SER A 384 -4.28 -4.98 -16.33
CA SER A 384 -5.74 -5.18 -16.42
C SER A 384 -6.29 -4.49 -17.65
N LEU A 385 -7.21 -5.17 -18.31
CA LEU A 385 -7.88 -4.73 -19.52
C LEU A 385 -9.39 -4.67 -19.32
N TRP A 386 -10.06 -3.86 -20.12
CA TRP A 386 -11.49 -3.91 -20.30
C TRP A 386 -11.88 -4.67 -21.58
N ALA A 387 -13.19 -4.81 -21.80
CA ALA A 387 -13.74 -5.49 -22.97
C ALA A 387 -13.21 -4.89 -24.28
N GLY A 388 -12.74 -5.74 -25.19
CA GLY A 388 -12.32 -5.35 -26.54
C GLY A 388 -10.87 -4.84 -26.67
N ASP A 389 -10.17 -4.67 -25.54
CA ASP A 389 -8.79 -4.19 -25.51
C ASP A 389 -7.77 -5.31 -25.84
N LYS A 390 -6.70 -4.93 -26.54
CA LYS A 390 -5.61 -5.82 -26.96
C LYS A 390 -4.26 -5.14 -26.77
N ILE A 391 -3.34 -5.83 -26.11
CA ILE A 391 -1.99 -5.33 -25.84
C ILE A 391 -0.93 -6.40 -26.12
N GLU A 392 0.31 -5.96 -26.30
CA GLU A 392 1.49 -6.81 -26.41
C GLU A 392 2.54 -6.38 -25.40
N ALA A 393 3.00 -7.32 -24.57
CA ALA A 393 4.02 -7.09 -23.58
C ALA A 393 5.42 -7.30 -24.15
N ASN A 394 6.37 -6.55 -23.60
CA ASN A 394 7.79 -6.66 -23.87
C ASN A 394 8.53 -6.68 -22.55
N PHE A 395 9.00 -7.87 -22.15
CA PHE A 395 9.81 -8.07 -20.94
C PHE A 395 11.32 -7.92 -21.21
N GLY A 396 11.68 -7.30 -22.34
CA GLY A 396 13.05 -6.98 -22.71
C GLY A 396 13.74 -8.06 -23.55
N PRO A 397 15.04 -7.88 -23.83
CA PRO A 397 15.87 -6.76 -23.38
C PRO A 397 15.71 -5.48 -24.24
N ASN A 398 15.08 -5.58 -25.41
CA ASN A 398 15.01 -4.48 -26.37
C ASN A 398 13.78 -3.61 -26.10
N PHE A 399 13.98 -2.44 -25.51
CA PHE A 399 12.90 -1.51 -25.15
C PHE A 399 12.88 -0.28 -26.06
N LYS A 400 11.72 0.38 -26.17
CA LYS A 400 11.63 1.70 -26.81
C LYS A 400 12.28 2.76 -25.92
N PHE A 401 12.15 2.64 -24.60
CA PHE A 401 12.86 3.49 -23.64
C PHE A 401 14.31 3.04 -23.47
N ASN A 402 15.24 4.00 -23.52
CA ASN A 402 16.65 3.72 -23.28
C ASN A 402 16.94 3.68 -21.78
N LEU A 403 17.03 2.47 -21.21
CA LEU A 403 17.36 2.28 -19.80
C LEU A 403 18.73 2.87 -19.39
N ALA A 404 19.64 3.14 -20.33
CA ALA A 404 20.94 3.74 -20.02
C ALA A 404 20.86 5.23 -19.63
N THR A 405 19.71 5.87 -19.84
CA THR A 405 19.49 7.28 -19.44
C THR A 405 18.98 7.42 -18.01
N LEU A 406 18.82 6.31 -17.27
CA LEU A 406 18.43 6.27 -15.85
C LEU A 406 19.63 6.33 -14.92
#